data_AF-A0A2D5E3D3-F1
#
_entry.id   AF-A0A2D5E3D3-F1
#
_cell.length_a   1.000
_cell.length_b   1.000
_cell.length_c   1.000
_cell.angle_alpha   90.00
_cell.angle_beta   90.00
_cell.angle_gamma   90.00
#
_symmetry.space_group_name_H-M   'P 1'
#
loop_
_entity.id
_entity.type
_entity.pdbx_description
1 polymer ?
#
loop_
_entity_poly.entity_id
_entity_poly.type
_entity_poly.pdbx_seq_one_letter_code
_entity_poly.pdbx_strand_id
1 'polypeptide(L)'
;MNRTRRNNPAAPVLWASAFVITALAVMQAGRLAPNPAYGNMAVSTDEGFSMVTSSSGQGPKERPYDLLYVIDSNEESLFIYWIENANTPLTARLELKGGSYLPRLFKAAR
;
A
#
# COMPACT_ATOMS: atom_id res chain seq x y z
N MET A 1 59.11 -5.40 -15.45
CA MET A 1 57.90 -5.42 -14.59
C MET A 1 56.67 -5.48 -15.48
N ASN A 2 56.07 -6.65 -15.69
CA ASN A 2 54.85 -6.81 -16.50
C ASN A 2 53.63 -6.94 -15.57
N ARG A 3 52.72 -5.96 -15.60
CA ARG A 3 51.41 -6.03 -14.93
C ARG A 3 50.44 -6.78 -15.86
N THR A 4 50.14 -8.04 -15.54
CA THR A 4 49.01 -8.77 -16.12
C THR A 4 47.70 -8.15 -15.63
N ARG A 5 46.96 -7.49 -16.53
CA ARG A 5 45.58 -7.08 -16.25
C ARG A 5 44.74 -8.34 -16.12
N ARG A 6 44.32 -8.68 -14.90
CA ARG A 6 43.26 -9.66 -14.66
C ARG A 6 41.95 -9.04 -15.17
N ASN A 7 41.52 -9.41 -16.37
CA ASN A 7 40.15 -9.11 -16.80
C ASN A 7 39.22 -9.85 -15.83
N ASN A 8 38.56 -9.10 -14.93
CA ASN A 8 37.65 -9.66 -13.96
C ASN A 8 36.27 -9.82 -14.63
N PRO A 9 35.83 -11.03 -15.02
CA PRO A 9 34.55 -11.25 -15.67
C PRO A 9 33.36 -11.01 -14.73
N ALA A 10 33.61 -10.71 -13.45
CA ALA A 10 32.60 -10.44 -12.44
C ALA A 10 31.68 -9.28 -12.85
N ALA A 11 32.20 -8.22 -13.46
CA ALA A 11 31.38 -7.05 -13.82
C ALA A 11 30.23 -7.40 -14.80
N PRO A 12 30.47 -8.00 -15.98
CA PRO A 12 29.38 -8.35 -16.89
C PRO A 12 28.40 -9.39 -16.33
N VAL A 13 28.87 -10.32 -15.50
CA VAL A 13 28.00 -11.32 -14.85
C VAL A 13 27.07 -10.67 -13.81
N LEU A 14 27.58 -9.72 -13.02
CA LEU A 14 26.78 -8.96 -12.05
C LEU A 14 25.73 -8.09 -12.74
N TRP A 15 26.07 -7.48 -13.88
CA TRP A 15 25.12 -6.72 -14.67
C TRP A 15 24.01 -7.61 -15.23
N ALA A 16 24.36 -8.77 -15.80
CA ALA A 16 23.37 -9.70 -16.32
C ALA A 16 22.39 -10.19 -15.24
N SER A 17 22.88 -10.52 -14.03
CA SER A 17 22.01 -10.95 -12.93
C SER A 17 21.12 -9.82 -12.43
N ALA A 18 21.61 -8.58 -12.36
CA ALA A 18 20.80 -7.43 -11.96
C ALA A 18 19.61 -7.19 -12.90
N PHE A 19 19.82 -7.30 -14.22
CA PHE A 19 18.72 -7.19 -15.20
C PHE A 19 17.68 -8.30 -15.03
N VAL A 20 18.11 -9.55 -14.83
CA VAL A 20 17.20 -10.69 -14.63
C VAL A 20 16.39 -10.53 -13.35
N ILE A 21 17.02 -10.16 -12.24
CA ILE A 21 16.34 -9.93 -10.95
C ILE A 21 15.32 -8.79 -11.08
N THR A 22 15.70 -7.69 -11.75
CA THR A 22 14.81 -6.54 -11.97
C THR A 22 13.60 -6.94 -12.82
N ALA A 23 13.82 -7.68 -13.91
CA ALA A 23 12.74 -8.17 -14.76
C ALA A 23 11.76 -9.08 -13.99
N LEU A 24 12.29 -10.01 -13.18
CA LEU A 24 11.48 -10.88 -12.32
C LEU A 24 10.70 -10.09 -11.27
N ALA A 25 11.31 -9.08 -10.64
CA ALA A 25 10.65 -8.22 -9.67
C ALA A 25 9.45 -7.47 -10.29
N VAL A 26 9.63 -6.90 -11.50
CA VAL A 26 8.55 -6.22 -12.24
C VAL A 26 7.43 -7.21 -12.61
N MET A 27 7.79 -8.39 -13.12
CA MET A 27 6.80 -9.43 -13.47
C MET A 27 6.01 -9.93 -12.26
N GLN A 28 6.65 -10.04 -11.10
CA GLN A 28 5.99 -10.43 -9.84
C GLN A 28 5.09 -9.32 -9.31
N ALA A 29 5.52 -8.06 -9.38
CA ALA A 29 4.70 -6.92 -8.94
C ALA A 29 3.38 -6.81 -9.74
N GLY A 30 3.40 -7.09 -11.05
CA GLY A 30 2.18 -7.12 -11.88
C GLY A 30 1.28 -8.34 -11.66
N ARG A 31 1.75 -9.37 -10.94
CA ARG A 31 1.01 -10.60 -10.61
C ARG A 31 0.46 -10.62 -9.20
N LEU A 32 0.78 -9.61 -8.38
CA LEU A 32 0.11 -9.44 -7.10
C LEU A 32 -1.37 -9.25 -7.39
N ALA A 33 -2.18 -10.26 -7.03
CA ALA A 33 -3.62 -10.15 -7.11
C ALA A 33 -4.00 -8.88 -6.34
N PRO A 34 -4.71 -7.93 -6.95
CA PRO A 34 -5.15 -6.76 -6.22
C PRO A 34 -6.00 -7.27 -5.06
N ASN A 35 -5.48 -7.12 -3.84
CA ASN A 35 -6.16 -7.63 -2.66
C ASN A 35 -7.43 -6.76 -2.53
N PRO A 36 -8.63 -7.32 -2.74
CA PRO A 36 -9.84 -6.52 -2.66
C PRO A 36 -9.91 -5.96 -1.24
N ALA A 37 -10.21 -4.67 -1.12
CA ALA A 37 -10.40 -4.03 0.15
C ALA A 37 -11.76 -4.46 0.72
N TYR A 38 -11.89 -5.73 1.12
CA TYR A 38 -13.09 -6.21 1.79
C TYR A 38 -13.22 -5.50 3.13
N GLY A 39 -14.44 -5.10 3.52
CA GLY A 39 -14.70 -4.63 4.88
C GLY A 39 -14.17 -5.61 5.95
N ASN A 40 -13.73 -5.07 7.08
CA ASN A 40 -13.11 -5.75 8.22
C ASN A 40 -11.69 -6.30 8.01
N MET A 41 -10.93 -5.77 7.04
CA MET A 41 -9.49 -6.03 6.98
C MET A 41 -8.74 -4.98 7.78
N ALA A 42 -7.78 -5.43 8.58
CA ALA A 42 -6.81 -4.57 9.26
C ALA A 42 -5.40 -4.95 8.80
N VAL A 43 -4.63 -3.98 8.34
CA VAL A 43 -3.23 -4.15 7.95
C VAL A 43 -2.41 -3.06 8.61
N SER A 44 -1.32 -3.44 9.27
CA SER A 44 -0.33 -2.49 9.76
C SER A 44 0.96 -2.68 8.98
N THR A 45 1.59 -1.57 8.61
CA THR A 45 2.90 -1.55 7.96
C THR A 45 3.98 -1.24 8.98
N ASP A 46 5.18 -1.75 8.75
CA ASP A 46 6.35 -1.44 9.59
C ASP A 46 6.74 0.05 9.53
N GLU A 47 6.21 0.80 8.56
CA GLU A 47 6.43 2.24 8.37
C GLU A 47 5.51 3.12 9.24
N GLY A 48 4.68 2.52 10.10
CA GLY A 48 3.85 3.25 11.07
C GLY A 48 2.44 3.58 10.59
N PHE A 49 2.00 3.02 9.46
CA PHE A 49 0.63 3.14 9.00
C PHE A 49 -0.21 1.93 9.44
N SER A 50 -1.40 2.18 9.98
CA SER A 50 -2.41 1.14 10.19
C SER A 50 -3.65 1.48 9.39
N MET A 51 -4.13 0.51 8.62
CA MET A 51 -5.26 0.64 7.71
C MET A 51 -6.34 -0.33 8.12
N VAL A 52 -7.56 0.17 8.29
CA VAL A 52 -8.72 -0.65 8.62
C VAL A 52 -9.85 -0.35 7.65
N THR A 53 -10.38 -1.36 7.00
CA THR A 53 -11.58 -1.24 6.17
C THR A 53 -12.80 -1.66 6.97
N SER A 54 -13.94 -1.02 6.72
CA SER A 54 -15.24 -1.41 7.29
C SER A 54 -16.34 -1.16 6.28
N SER A 55 -17.41 -1.95 6.33
CA SER A 55 -18.57 -1.67 5.48
C SER A 55 -19.22 -0.37 5.91
N SER A 56 -19.46 0.54 4.96
CA SER A 56 -20.18 1.79 5.27
C SER A 56 -21.68 1.58 5.48
N GLY A 57 -22.22 0.43 5.04
CA GLY A 57 -23.66 0.18 4.96
C GLY A 57 -24.38 1.05 3.91
N GLN A 58 -23.65 1.83 3.12
CA GLN A 58 -24.17 2.72 2.09
C GLN A 58 -23.72 2.25 0.69
N GLY A 59 -24.37 2.77 -0.35
CA GLY A 59 -24.10 2.44 -1.76
C GLY A 59 -25.09 1.43 -2.36
N PRO A 60 -24.98 1.17 -3.68
CA PRO A 60 -25.81 0.18 -4.38
C PRO A 60 -25.68 -1.23 -3.79
N LYS A 61 -26.76 -2.02 -3.81
CA LYS A 61 -26.76 -3.41 -3.29
C LYS A 61 -25.70 -4.29 -3.95
N GLU A 62 -25.44 -4.04 -5.22
CA GLU A 62 -24.48 -4.79 -6.03
C GLU A 62 -23.04 -4.32 -5.79
N ARG A 63 -22.85 -3.09 -5.28
CA ARG A 63 -21.55 -2.42 -5.11
C ARG A 63 -21.56 -1.49 -3.88
N PRO A 64 -21.57 -2.05 -2.66
CA PRO A 64 -21.55 -1.24 -1.45
C PRO A 64 -20.26 -0.41 -1.38
N TYR A 65 -20.35 0.75 -0.74
CA TYR A 65 -19.20 1.57 -0.41
C TYR A 65 -18.55 1.03 0.86
N ASP A 66 -17.22 1.03 0.88
CA ASP A 66 -16.44 0.70 2.08
C ASP A 66 -15.75 1.95 2.62
N LEU A 67 -15.59 1.99 3.93
CA LEU A 67 -14.81 2.99 4.65
C LEU A 67 -13.39 2.47 4.83
N LEU A 68 -12.40 3.30 4.60
CA LEU A 68 -11.00 3.05 4.93
C LEU A 68 -10.53 4.07 5.96
N TYR A 69 -10.15 3.57 7.12
CA TYR A 69 -9.48 4.31 8.16
C TYR A 69 -7.98 4.13 7.99
N VAL A 70 -7.23 5.22 7.93
CA VAL A 70 -5.76 5.22 7.90
C VAL A 70 -5.27 5.97 9.12
N ILE A 71 -4.53 5.27 9.97
CA ILE A 71 -3.86 5.82 11.15
C ILE A 71 -2.39 5.93 10.82
N ASP A 72 -1.88 7.16 10.80
CA ASP A 72 -0.46 7.45 10.74
C ASP A 72 0.06 7.63 12.18
N SER A 73 0.96 6.74 12.60
CA SER A 73 1.54 6.76 13.94
C SER A 73 2.66 7.79 14.07
N ASN A 74 3.29 8.20 12.96
CA ASN A 74 4.38 9.16 12.96
C ASN A 74 3.83 10.59 13.08
N GLU A 75 2.77 10.89 12.33
CA GLU A 75 2.10 12.19 12.38
C GLU A 75 0.93 12.24 13.37
N GLU A 76 0.69 11.13 14.08
CA GLU A 76 -0.42 10.92 15.01
C GLU A 76 -1.76 11.38 14.41
N SER A 77 -2.04 10.97 13.18
CA SER A 77 -3.16 11.47 12.39
C SER A 77 -4.07 10.34 11.94
N LEU A 78 -5.38 10.60 11.98
CA LEU A 78 -6.40 9.73 11.43
C LEU A 78 -6.94 10.35 10.15
N PHE A 79 -7.02 9.55 9.09
CA PHE A 79 -7.72 9.87 7.84
C PHE A 79 -8.82 8.85 7.60
N ILE A 80 -9.96 9.31 7.08
CA ILE A 80 -11.12 8.48 6.75
C ILE A 80 -11.44 8.69 5.28
N TYR A 81 -11.43 7.61 4.52
CA TYR A 81 -11.76 7.60 3.10
C TYR A 81 -13.01 6.77 2.83
N TRP A 82 -13.77 7.16 1.81
CA TRP A 82 -14.68 6.24 1.13
C TRP A 82 -13.96 5.57 -0.03
N ILE A 83 -14.22 4.28 -0.17
CA ILE A 83 -13.83 3.46 -1.31
C ILE A 83 -15.09 3.22 -2.14
N GLU A 84 -15.22 3.93 -3.25
CA GLU A 84 -16.24 3.63 -4.25
C GLU A 84 -15.80 2.40 -5.06
N ASN A 85 -16.72 1.45 -5.26
CA ASN A 85 -16.45 0.21 -6.01
C ASN A 85 -15.24 -0.58 -5.45
N ALA A 86 -15.20 -0.82 -4.13
CA ALA A 86 -14.12 -1.59 -3.47
C ALA A 86 -13.87 -2.98 -4.12
N ASN A 87 -14.92 -3.57 -4.71
CA ASN A 87 -14.87 -4.85 -5.42
C ASN A 87 -14.23 -4.77 -6.83
N THR A 88 -13.87 -3.58 -7.32
CA THR A 88 -13.26 -3.37 -8.64
C THR A 88 -11.97 -2.55 -8.48
N PRO A 89 -10.84 -3.20 -8.16
CA PRO A 89 -9.60 -2.53 -7.75
C PRO A 89 -9.05 -1.54 -8.79
N LEU A 90 -9.27 -1.82 -10.08
CA LEU A 90 -8.80 -0.97 -11.19
C LEU A 90 -9.57 0.35 -11.31
N THR A 91 -10.73 0.45 -10.69
CA THR A 91 -11.61 1.64 -10.72
C THR A 91 -11.92 2.18 -9.33
N ALA A 92 -11.32 1.59 -8.29
CA ALA A 92 -11.55 1.99 -6.92
C ALA A 92 -11.07 3.44 -6.73
N ARG A 93 -11.99 4.31 -6.31
CA ARG A 93 -11.68 5.71 -6.02
C ARG A 93 -11.71 5.93 -4.52
N LEU A 94 -10.64 6.54 -4.01
CA LEU A 94 -10.54 7.00 -2.64
C LEU A 94 -11.01 8.45 -2.55
N GLU A 95 -12.06 8.68 -1.77
CA GLU A 95 -12.55 10.02 -1.48
C GLU A 95 -12.32 10.34 0.00
N LEU A 96 -11.54 11.38 0.30
CA LEU A 96 -11.29 11.80 1.68
C LEU A 96 -12.57 12.38 2.29
N LYS A 97 -13.06 11.77 3.37
CA LYS A 97 -14.23 12.22 4.12
C LYS A 97 -13.88 13.05 5.34
N GLY A 98 -12.71 12.82 5.91
CA GLY A 98 -12.26 13.60 7.04
C GLY A 98 -10.88 13.19 7.48
N GLY A 99 -10.26 14.07 8.25
CA GLY A 99 -9.02 13.78 8.95
C GLY A 99 -8.94 14.55 10.25
N SER A 100 -8.20 14.02 11.21
CA SER A 100 -7.96 14.68 12.49
C SER A 100 -6.66 14.24 13.13
N TYR A 101 -6.04 15.18 13.85
CA TYR A 101 -4.95 14.89 14.78
C TYR A 101 -5.49 14.08 15.97
N LEU A 102 -4.90 12.91 16.23
CA LEU A 102 -5.36 11.93 17.21
C LEU A 102 -5.35 12.47 18.65
N PRO A 103 -4.31 13.17 19.13
CA PRO A 103 -4.32 13.70 20.49
C PRO A 103 -5.42 14.72 20.75
N ARG A 104 -5.81 15.50 19.72
CA ARG A 104 -6.97 16.39 19.84
C ARG A 104 -8.27 15.59 19.94
N LEU A 105 -8.42 14.57 19.10
CA LEU A 105 -9.61 13.72 19.06
C LEU A 105 -9.79 12.95 20.36
N PHE A 106 -8.72 12.39 20.93
CA PHE A 106 -8.74 11.71 22.22
C PHE A 106 -8.96 12.64 23.41
N LYS A 107 -8.47 13.89 23.34
CA LYS A 107 -8.79 14.91 24.36
C LYS A 107 -10.27 15.29 24.34
N ALA A 108 -10.89 15.37 23.17
CA ALA A 108 -12.31 15.70 23.04
C ALA A 108 -13.24 14.54 23.45
N ALA A 109 -12.74 13.29 23.42
CA ALA A 109 -13.47 12.10 23.81
C ALA A 109 -13.43 11.79 25.32
N ARG A 110 -12.68 12.58 26.10
CA ARG A 110 -12.61 12.49 27.56
C ARG A 110 -13.48 13.57 28.20
#